data_AF-U2RVP0-F1
#
_entry.id   AF-U2RVP0-F1
#
_cell.length_a   1.000
_cell.length_b   1.000
_cell.length_c   1.000
_cell.angle_alpha   90.00
_cell.angle_beta   90.00
_cell.angle_gamma   90.00
#
_symmetry.space_group_name_H-M   'P 1'
#
loop_
_entity.id
_entity.type
_entity.pdbx_description
1 polymer ?
#
loop_
_entity_poly.entity_id
_entity_poly.type
_entity_poly.pdbx_seq_one_letter_code
_entity_poly.pdbx_strand_id
1 'polypeptide(L)'
;MTRQPPLVVAAHGTRQAEGLASCRALVDRVAGRLPDVHVGIGFVELAEPDIAAAVGDALEAVPPQAGGEDPDAVVVPLLLHTGGHVRADIPDAIEAGRGDARVAYAGPLMPDPRVRFALQRRIDEALTPAGGEAWRPGDTAVVLVGRGALVPDANAEHYRIARLVWDEMGLRQVLPAFIQVNRPSVPDALSAAAASGLTRIVVAPVFLFTGKLSEWLAEQVGAWVESHPGVEVRIAHVIDDCDEIADVVIDRYRRRLGSEGAGQGAPVYLSGLRLQGRRVLVVGAGHVAERRIPQLLEAGARVRVVAPSAGIKVSGLAARGQVELVGRGFRPSDVDDAWYVVAAANDAAVNRQVAEAAEARHIFCVRSDRATGGSAYTPATEQAGGISVAVVGDRNPRRSVKVREELLRALQGV
;
A
#
# COMPACT_ATOMS: atom_id res chain seq x y z
N MET A 1 -8.77 30.08 3.97
CA MET A 1 -9.02 28.71 3.48
C MET A 1 -7.80 27.88 3.83
N THR A 2 -7.95 26.80 4.59
CA THR A 2 -6.83 25.90 4.93
C THR A 2 -6.40 25.18 3.66
N ARG A 3 -5.19 25.49 3.16
CA ARG A 3 -4.62 24.90 1.94
C ARG A 3 -4.39 23.40 2.21
N GLN A 4 -5.00 22.54 1.39
CA GLN A 4 -4.79 21.09 1.51
C GLN A 4 -3.40 20.70 0.95
N PRO A 5 -2.80 19.59 1.42
CA PRO A 5 -1.54 19.10 0.88
C PRO A 5 -1.62 18.88 -0.64
N PRO A 6 -0.62 19.26 -1.42
CA PRO A 6 -0.60 19.02 -2.86
C PRO A 6 -0.62 17.51 -3.18
N LEU A 7 -1.23 17.18 -4.32
CA LEU A 7 -1.27 15.84 -4.89
C LEU A 7 -0.30 15.77 -6.07
N VAL A 8 0.61 14.80 -6.06
CA VAL A 8 1.44 14.45 -7.22
C VAL A 8 0.98 13.10 -7.76
N VAL A 9 0.57 13.07 -9.02
CA VAL A 9 0.23 11.84 -9.73
C VAL A 9 1.50 11.28 -10.38
N ALA A 10 1.96 10.12 -9.91
CA ALA A 10 3.15 9.45 -10.43
C ALA A 10 2.77 8.46 -11.54
N ALA A 11 2.95 8.86 -12.79
CA ALA A 11 2.63 8.07 -13.97
C ALA A 11 3.88 7.33 -14.51
N HIS A 12 3.68 6.27 -15.31
CA HIS A 12 4.81 5.57 -15.92
C HIS A 12 5.56 6.45 -16.94
N GLY A 13 4.80 7.09 -17.84
CA GLY A 13 5.30 7.86 -18.97
C GLY A 13 5.26 7.08 -20.29
N THR A 14 5.21 7.81 -21.40
CA THR A 14 5.19 7.27 -22.77
C THR A 14 5.76 8.31 -23.72
N ARG A 15 6.40 7.86 -24.81
CA ARG A 15 6.90 8.77 -25.87
C ARG A 15 5.81 9.14 -26.88
N GLN A 16 4.65 8.49 -26.83
CA GLN A 16 3.56 8.80 -27.74
C GLN A 16 2.76 10.01 -27.26
N ALA A 17 2.59 10.99 -28.14
CA ALA A 17 1.91 12.26 -27.83
C ALA A 17 0.47 12.06 -27.37
N GLU A 18 -0.28 11.15 -28.03
CA GLU A 18 -1.67 10.85 -27.68
C GLU A 18 -1.80 10.28 -26.26
N GLY A 19 -0.95 9.30 -25.90
CA GLY A 19 -0.93 8.72 -24.56
C GLY A 19 -0.55 9.73 -23.48
N LEU A 20 0.38 10.65 -23.76
CA LEU A 20 0.71 11.74 -22.84
C LEU A 20 -0.43 12.74 -22.69
N ALA A 21 -1.10 13.11 -23.79
CA ALA A 21 -2.23 14.03 -23.77
C ALA A 21 -3.39 13.46 -22.94
N SER A 22 -3.72 12.20 -23.15
CA SER A 22 -4.72 11.46 -22.36
C SER A 22 -4.36 11.40 -20.87
N CYS A 23 -3.10 11.05 -20.54
CA CYS A 23 -2.65 11.03 -19.15
C CYS A 23 -2.76 12.39 -18.47
N ARG A 24 -2.45 13.48 -19.20
CA ARG A 24 -2.62 14.85 -18.69
C ARG A 24 -4.09 15.22 -18.53
N ALA A 25 -4.95 14.87 -19.49
CA ALA A 25 -6.39 15.07 -19.39
C ALA A 25 -7.00 14.41 -18.14
N LEU A 26 -6.55 13.20 -17.79
CA LEU A 26 -6.97 12.55 -16.55
C LEU A 26 -6.52 13.35 -15.30
N VAL A 27 -5.30 13.87 -15.29
CA VAL A 27 -4.82 14.70 -14.17
C VAL A 27 -5.57 16.03 -14.09
N ASP A 28 -5.88 16.66 -15.23
CA ASP A 28 -6.72 17.86 -15.28
C ASP A 28 -8.14 17.58 -14.77
N ARG A 29 -8.71 16.41 -15.08
CA ARG A 29 -9.99 15.95 -14.53
C ARG A 29 -9.93 15.79 -13.00
N VAL A 30 -8.85 15.22 -12.47
CA VAL A 30 -8.63 15.11 -11.02
C VAL A 30 -8.52 16.50 -10.39
N ALA A 31 -7.75 17.41 -10.99
CA ALA A 31 -7.59 18.79 -10.53
C ALA A 31 -8.93 19.54 -10.51
N GLY A 32 -9.75 19.41 -11.55
CA GLY A 32 -11.09 20.01 -11.61
C GLY A 32 -12.04 19.52 -10.50
N ARG A 33 -11.82 18.33 -9.94
CA ARG A 33 -12.60 17.76 -8.82
C ARG A 33 -12.01 18.09 -7.44
N LEU A 34 -10.83 18.70 -7.40
CA LEU A 34 -10.12 19.09 -6.18
C LEU A 34 -9.69 20.57 -6.26
N PRO A 35 -10.64 21.53 -6.28
CA PRO A 35 -10.35 22.94 -6.56
C PRO A 35 -9.41 23.62 -5.52
N ASP A 36 -9.32 23.06 -4.32
CA ASP A 36 -8.48 23.57 -3.23
C ASP A 36 -7.13 22.83 -3.09
N VAL A 37 -6.82 21.91 -4.03
CA VAL A 37 -5.60 21.09 -4.02
C VAL A 37 -4.75 21.46 -5.24
N HIS A 38 -3.46 21.71 -5.02
CA HIS A 38 -2.51 21.78 -6.12
C HIS A 38 -2.24 20.36 -6.63
N VAL A 39 -2.56 20.08 -7.89
CA VAL A 39 -2.37 18.76 -8.51
C VAL A 39 -1.27 18.84 -9.55
N GLY A 40 -0.19 18.09 -9.34
CA GLY A 40 0.93 17.93 -10.26
C GLY A 40 1.01 16.52 -10.84
N ILE A 41 1.83 16.35 -11.88
CA ILE A 41 2.13 15.07 -12.51
C ILE A 41 3.65 14.91 -12.64
N GLY A 42 4.16 13.73 -12.31
CA GLY A 42 5.54 13.33 -12.56
C GLY A 42 5.61 11.95 -13.19
N PHE A 43 6.66 11.69 -13.97
CA PHE A 43 6.82 10.44 -14.70
C PHE A 43 7.99 9.61 -14.17
N VAL A 44 7.81 8.29 -14.13
CA VAL A 44 8.89 7.35 -13.78
C VAL A 44 9.98 7.37 -14.84
N GLU A 45 9.58 7.40 -16.12
CA GLU A 45 10.50 7.44 -17.25
C GLU A 45 9.82 8.02 -18.51
N LEU A 46 10.59 8.23 -19.57
CA LEU A 46 10.13 8.54 -20.94
C LEU A 46 9.43 9.89 -21.16
N ALA A 47 9.09 10.62 -20.11
CA ALA A 47 8.43 11.91 -20.17
C ALA A 47 8.86 12.80 -18.99
N GLU A 48 8.63 14.10 -19.14
CA GLU A 48 8.99 15.12 -18.16
C GLU A 48 7.74 15.84 -17.61
N PRO A 49 7.77 16.35 -16.36
CA PRO A 49 8.89 16.24 -15.42
C PRO A 49 9.01 14.85 -14.79
N ASP A 50 10.21 14.48 -14.33
CA ASP A 50 10.36 13.31 -13.46
C ASP A 50 9.62 13.47 -12.12
N ILE A 51 9.43 12.37 -11.39
CA ILE A 51 8.70 12.39 -10.11
C ILE A 51 9.40 13.25 -9.04
N ALA A 52 10.73 13.28 -9.01
CA ALA A 52 11.47 14.03 -8.01
C ALA A 52 11.25 15.55 -8.19
N ALA A 53 11.36 16.03 -9.43
CA ALA A 53 11.07 17.39 -9.82
C ALA A 53 9.59 17.74 -9.53
N ALA A 54 8.65 16.87 -9.91
CA ALA A 54 7.23 17.12 -9.65
C ALA A 54 6.89 17.22 -8.15
N VAL A 55 7.56 16.44 -7.29
CA VAL A 55 7.43 16.53 -5.83
C VAL A 55 8.03 17.83 -5.31
N GLY A 56 9.22 18.21 -5.78
CA GLY A 56 9.86 19.49 -5.42
C GLY A 56 8.98 20.68 -5.79
N ASP A 57 8.52 20.75 -7.05
CA ASP A 57 7.65 21.82 -7.55
C ASP A 57 6.34 21.93 -6.74
N ALA A 58 5.75 20.78 -6.39
CA ALA A 58 4.52 20.74 -5.58
C ALA A 58 4.74 21.30 -4.17
N LEU A 59 5.86 20.97 -3.53
CA LEU A 59 6.24 21.46 -2.20
C LEU A 59 6.62 22.94 -2.22
N GLU A 60 7.21 23.44 -3.30
CA GLU A 60 7.47 24.87 -3.49
C GLU A 60 6.17 25.66 -3.70
N ALA A 61 5.24 25.13 -4.50
CA ALA A 61 3.95 25.76 -4.77
C ALA A 61 3.05 25.81 -3.52
N VAL A 62 3.11 24.76 -2.69
CA VAL A 62 2.37 24.63 -1.43
C VAL A 62 3.33 24.27 -0.30
N PRO A 63 3.96 25.27 0.34
CA PRO A 63 4.91 25.04 1.41
C PRO A 63 4.32 24.29 2.61
N PRO A 64 5.12 23.41 3.26
CA PRO A 64 4.73 22.69 4.48
C PRO A 64 4.14 23.60 5.56
N GLN A 65 3.03 23.18 6.18
CA GLN A 65 2.47 23.89 7.34
C GLN A 65 3.12 23.37 8.63
N ALA A 66 3.80 24.26 9.35
CA ALA A 66 4.44 23.93 10.62
C ALA A 66 3.41 23.43 11.65
N GLY A 67 3.56 22.18 12.09
CA GLY A 67 2.70 21.57 13.13
C GLY A 67 1.39 20.96 12.63
N GLY A 68 1.16 20.86 11.32
CA GLY A 68 -0.01 20.17 10.76
C GLY A 68 0.05 18.64 10.94
N GLU A 69 -1.09 18.00 11.19
CA GLU A 69 -1.17 16.53 11.32
C GLU A 69 -1.01 15.84 9.95
N ASP A 70 -1.54 16.46 8.89
CA ASP A 70 -1.49 15.96 7.51
C ASP A 70 -0.08 15.97 6.90
N PRO A 71 0.20 15.11 5.91
CA PRO A 71 1.47 15.14 5.19
C PRO A 71 1.66 16.45 4.42
N ASP A 72 2.90 16.79 4.11
CA ASP A 72 3.25 18.00 3.37
C ASP A 72 2.98 17.87 1.87
N ALA A 73 2.91 16.63 1.34
CA ALA A 73 2.42 16.29 0.01
C ALA A 73 1.94 14.84 -0.02
N VAL A 74 1.15 14.49 -1.03
CA VAL A 74 0.69 13.11 -1.28
C VAL A 74 1.03 12.69 -2.70
N VAL A 75 1.68 11.53 -2.85
CA VAL A 75 1.99 10.93 -4.15
C VAL A 75 1.08 9.73 -4.39
N VAL A 76 0.36 9.73 -5.52
CA VAL A 76 -0.51 8.62 -5.94
C VAL A 76 0.06 7.98 -7.20
N PRO A 77 0.44 6.69 -7.17
CA PRO A 77 0.92 6.00 -8.37
C PRO A 77 -0.25 5.71 -9.32
N LEU A 78 -0.16 6.24 -10.53
CA LEU A 78 -1.06 5.98 -11.65
C LEU A 78 -0.61 4.71 -12.38
N LEU A 79 -0.60 3.61 -11.64
CA LEU A 79 -0.16 2.28 -12.07
C LEU A 79 -1.21 1.24 -11.63
N LEU A 80 -1.47 0.26 -12.50
CA LEU A 80 -2.49 -0.75 -12.25
C LEU A 80 -2.09 -1.71 -11.13
N HIS A 81 -0.87 -2.24 -11.17
CA HIS A 81 -0.40 -3.27 -10.24
C HIS A 81 0.88 -2.87 -9.51
N THR A 82 1.19 -3.58 -8.43
CA THR A 82 2.47 -3.48 -7.72
C THR A 82 3.60 -4.12 -8.55
N GLY A 83 4.49 -3.29 -9.09
CA GLY A 83 5.70 -3.70 -9.81
C GLY A 83 6.99 -3.14 -9.20
N GLY A 84 8.10 -3.24 -9.93
CA GLY A 84 9.38 -2.59 -9.55
C GLY A 84 9.20 -1.10 -9.30
N HIS A 85 8.53 -0.40 -10.21
CA HIS A 85 8.21 1.02 -10.09
C HIS A 85 7.48 1.37 -8.79
N VAL A 86 6.46 0.59 -8.42
CA VAL A 86 5.67 0.87 -7.21
C VAL A 86 6.48 0.60 -5.94
N ARG A 87 7.41 -0.37 -5.97
CA ARG A 87 8.16 -0.83 -4.79
C ARG A 87 9.50 -0.11 -4.57
N ALA A 88 10.11 0.43 -5.63
CA ALA A 88 11.46 0.99 -5.58
C ALA A 88 11.52 2.35 -6.29
N ASP A 89 11.28 2.40 -7.60
CA ASP A 89 11.59 3.60 -8.39
C ASP A 89 10.80 4.85 -7.96
N ILE A 90 9.50 4.71 -7.69
CA ILE A 90 8.67 5.83 -7.19
C ILE A 90 9.10 6.25 -5.78
N PRO A 91 9.20 5.35 -4.78
CA PRO A 91 9.77 5.68 -3.47
C PRO A 91 11.13 6.41 -3.53
N ASP A 92 12.04 5.94 -4.37
CA ASP A 92 13.38 6.54 -4.51
C ASP A 92 13.30 7.96 -5.10
N ALA A 93 12.44 8.17 -6.10
CA ALA A 93 12.20 9.50 -6.66
C ALA A 93 11.52 10.45 -5.66
N ILE A 94 10.61 9.94 -4.82
CA ILE A 94 10.01 10.73 -3.73
C ILE A 94 11.09 11.16 -2.73
N GLU A 95 12.00 10.26 -2.35
CA GLU A 95 13.10 10.58 -1.44
C GLU A 95 14.02 11.67 -2.01
N ALA A 96 14.33 11.58 -3.30
CA ALA A 96 15.14 12.58 -4.00
C ALA A 96 14.45 13.96 -4.07
N GLY A 97 13.13 14.00 -4.25
CA GLY A 97 12.37 15.26 -4.42
C GLY A 97 11.86 15.90 -3.12
N ARG A 98 11.73 15.17 -2.01
CA ARG A 98 11.01 15.65 -0.82
C ARG A 98 11.80 16.56 0.11
N GLY A 99 13.14 16.52 0.06
CA GLY A 99 13.98 17.15 1.09
C GLY A 99 13.58 16.71 2.51
N ASP A 100 13.31 17.66 3.40
CA ASP A 100 12.87 17.38 4.78
C ASP A 100 11.34 17.19 4.93
N ALA A 101 10.57 17.35 3.85
CA ALA A 101 9.11 17.27 3.89
C ALA A 101 8.61 15.82 4.10
N ARG A 102 7.45 15.71 4.76
CA ARG A 102 6.71 14.46 4.94
C ARG A 102 5.81 14.20 3.73
N VAL A 103 6.24 13.34 2.83
CA VAL A 103 5.43 12.93 1.67
C VAL A 103 4.75 11.59 1.94
N ALA A 104 3.42 11.55 1.80
CA ALA A 104 2.67 10.30 1.92
C ALA A 104 2.55 9.61 0.56
N TYR A 105 2.86 8.32 0.50
CA TYR A 105 2.75 7.51 -0.71
C TYR A 105 1.55 6.57 -0.68
N ALA A 106 0.68 6.65 -1.70
CA ALA A 106 -0.50 5.81 -1.83
C ALA A 106 -0.21 4.47 -2.53
N GLY A 107 -1.20 3.56 -2.49
CA GLY A 107 -1.12 2.29 -3.22
C GLY A 107 -1.57 2.44 -4.68
N PRO A 108 -1.25 1.46 -5.54
CA PRO A 108 -1.69 1.44 -6.94
C PRO A 108 -3.22 1.36 -7.08
N LEU A 109 -3.69 1.46 -8.31
CA LEU A 109 -5.13 1.56 -8.59
C LEU A 109 -5.86 0.25 -8.25
N MET A 110 -5.36 -0.90 -8.72
CA MET A 110 -5.97 -2.20 -8.40
C MET A 110 -5.67 -2.62 -6.95
N PRO A 111 -6.57 -3.36 -6.28
CA PRO A 111 -7.76 -4.06 -6.82
C PRO A 111 -9.07 -3.26 -6.73
N ASP A 112 -9.05 -1.93 -6.84
CA ASP A 112 -10.29 -1.12 -6.78
C ASP A 112 -11.26 -1.51 -7.92
N PRO A 113 -12.53 -1.85 -7.61
CA PRO A 113 -13.50 -2.34 -8.61
C PRO A 113 -13.80 -1.32 -9.72
N ARG A 114 -13.60 -0.02 -9.48
CA ARG A 114 -13.81 1.01 -10.51
C ARG A 114 -12.86 0.87 -11.71
N VAL A 115 -11.65 0.34 -11.50
CA VAL A 115 -10.73 0.01 -12.60
C VAL A 115 -11.33 -1.09 -13.49
N ARG A 116 -11.97 -2.09 -12.87
CA ARG A 116 -12.68 -3.15 -13.59
C ARG A 116 -13.89 -2.61 -14.34
N PHE A 117 -14.67 -1.70 -13.75
CA PHE A 117 -15.81 -1.08 -14.42
C PHE A 117 -15.39 -0.28 -15.66
N ALA A 118 -14.30 0.48 -15.56
CA ALA A 118 -13.75 1.18 -16.72
C ALA A 118 -13.32 0.21 -17.84
N LEU A 119 -12.69 -0.91 -17.48
CA LEU A 119 -12.33 -1.97 -18.42
C LEU A 119 -13.55 -2.63 -19.07
N GLN A 120 -14.58 -2.95 -18.29
CA GLN A 120 -15.84 -3.52 -18.79
C GLN A 120 -16.53 -2.58 -19.77
N ARG A 121 -16.52 -1.27 -19.47
CA ARG A 121 -17.03 -0.25 -20.40
C ARG A 121 -16.30 -0.29 -21.74
N ARG A 122 -14.97 -0.46 -21.76
CA ARG A 122 -14.21 -0.59 -23.02
C ARG A 122 -14.55 -1.87 -23.79
N ILE A 123 -14.82 -2.95 -23.08
CA ILE A 123 -15.28 -4.21 -23.70
C ILE A 123 -16.68 -4.01 -24.30
N ASP A 124 -17.61 -3.39 -23.58
CA ASP A 124 -18.96 -3.09 -24.07
C ASP A 124 -18.91 -2.17 -25.31
N GLU A 125 -18.09 -1.12 -25.29
CA GLU A 125 -17.85 -0.25 -26.45
C GLU A 125 -17.35 -1.03 -27.68
N ALA A 126 -16.52 -2.06 -27.49
CA ALA A 126 -16.05 -2.92 -28.57
C ALA A 126 -17.11 -3.95 -29.05
N LEU A 127 -17.99 -4.39 -28.14
CA LEU A 127 -19.12 -5.27 -28.48
C LEU A 127 -20.20 -4.51 -29.26
N THR A 128 -20.46 -3.25 -28.90
CA THR A 128 -21.47 -2.38 -29.52
C THR A 128 -20.85 -1.07 -30.03
N PRO A 129 -19.99 -1.11 -31.07
CA PRO A 129 -19.33 0.08 -31.60
C PRO A 129 -20.35 1.01 -32.25
N ALA A 130 -20.13 2.33 -32.11
CA ALA A 130 -20.98 3.33 -32.74
C ALA A 130 -20.99 3.18 -34.27
N GLY A 131 -22.16 2.91 -34.85
CA GLY A 131 -22.32 2.71 -36.29
C GLY A 131 -21.85 1.36 -36.82
N GLY A 132 -21.50 0.40 -35.95
CA GLY A 132 -21.11 -0.96 -36.34
C GLY A 132 -22.10 -2.03 -35.85
N GLU A 133 -21.84 -3.29 -36.22
CA GLU A 133 -22.65 -4.43 -35.78
C GLU A 133 -22.44 -4.71 -34.28
N ALA A 134 -23.54 -4.80 -33.53
CA ALA A 134 -23.54 -5.24 -32.15
C ALA A 134 -23.31 -6.76 -32.04
N TRP A 135 -22.37 -7.16 -31.20
CA TRP A 135 -22.10 -8.56 -30.87
C TRP A 135 -22.79 -8.97 -29.57
N ARG A 136 -23.37 -10.17 -29.54
CA ARG A 136 -23.99 -10.75 -28.35
C ARG A 136 -22.90 -11.30 -27.42
N PRO A 137 -22.83 -10.88 -26.13
CA PRO A 137 -21.81 -11.37 -25.21
C PRO A 137 -21.71 -12.90 -25.13
N GLY A 138 -22.85 -13.59 -25.08
CA GLY A 138 -22.92 -15.06 -24.97
C GLY A 138 -22.37 -15.83 -26.18
N ASP A 139 -22.09 -15.14 -27.30
CA ASP A 139 -21.51 -15.70 -28.52
C ASP A 139 -20.08 -15.17 -28.78
N THR A 140 -19.48 -14.45 -27.82
CA THR A 140 -18.19 -13.75 -27.99
C THR A 140 -17.18 -14.13 -26.92
N ALA A 141 -15.93 -14.36 -27.34
CA ALA A 141 -14.79 -14.48 -26.44
C ALA A 141 -14.16 -13.11 -26.17
N VAL A 142 -13.61 -12.93 -24.97
CA VAL A 142 -12.69 -11.81 -24.67
C VAL A 142 -11.31 -12.34 -24.34
N VAL A 143 -10.28 -11.81 -24.99
CA VAL A 143 -8.88 -12.00 -24.61
C VAL A 143 -8.42 -10.77 -23.84
N LEU A 144 -8.23 -10.90 -22.53
CA LEU A 144 -7.75 -9.81 -21.67
C LEU A 144 -6.23 -9.77 -21.63
N VAL A 145 -5.65 -8.68 -22.12
CA VAL A 145 -4.21 -8.58 -22.34
C VAL A 145 -3.55 -7.71 -21.28
N GLY A 146 -2.70 -8.31 -20.47
CA GLY A 146 -1.80 -7.60 -19.55
C GLY A 146 -0.38 -7.49 -20.12
N ARG A 147 0.47 -6.68 -19.49
CA ARG A 147 1.92 -6.65 -19.84
C ARG A 147 2.61 -7.97 -19.47
N GLY A 148 2.19 -8.52 -18.32
CA GLY A 148 2.90 -9.56 -17.58
C GLY A 148 3.97 -8.95 -16.68
N ALA A 149 4.28 -9.64 -15.59
CA ALA A 149 5.29 -9.24 -14.63
C ALA A 149 6.14 -10.44 -14.20
N LEU A 150 7.37 -10.17 -13.74
CA LEU A 150 8.21 -11.18 -13.09
C LEU A 150 7.71 -11.54 -11.68
N VAL A 151 6.77 -10.78 -11.14
CA VAL A 151 6.19 -10.97 -9.81
C VAL A 151 4.91 -11.81 -9.95
N PRO A 152 4.85 -13.03 -9.38
CA PRO A 152 3.70 -13.93 -9.53
C PRO A 152 2.36 -13.29 -9.14
N ASP A 153 2.30 -12.57 -8.04
CA ASP A 153 1.06 -11.96 -7.53
C ASP A 153 0.47 -10.93 -8.50
N ALA A 154 1.31 -10.17 -9.22
CA ALA A 154 0.84 -9.23 -10.23
C ALA A 154 0.18 -9.96 -11.42
N ASN A 155 0.68 -11.15 -11.76
CA ASN A 155 0.05 -11.99 -12.78
C ASN A 155 -1.23 -12.63 -12.22
N ALA A 156 -1.25 -13.08 -10.96
CA ALA A 156 -2.44 -13.65 -10.32
C ALA A 156 -3.61 -12.65 -10.30
N GLU A 157 -3.34 -11.36 -10.06
CA GLU A 157 -4.35 -10.31 -10.16
C GLU A 157 -4.90 -10.13 -11.58
N HIS A 158 -4.09 -10.35 -12.62
CA HIS A 158 -4.57 -10.37 -14.01
C HIS A 158 -5.51 -11.54 -14.28
N TYR A 159 -5.24 -12.72 -13.73
CA TYR A 159 -6.17 -13.84 -13.79
C TYR A 159 -7.45 -13.56 -12.98
N ARG A 160 -7.33 -12.90 -11.83
CA ARG A 160 -8.48 -12.50 -11.00
C ARG A 160 -9.40 -11.55 -11.76
N ILE A 161 -8.87 -10.48 -12.37
CA ILE A 161 -9.72 -9.55 -13.13
C ILE A 161 -10.37 -10.24 -14.33
N ALA A 162 -9.67 -11.15 -15.00
CA ALA A 162 -10.26 -11.91 -16.10
C ALA A 162 -11.43 -12.78 -15.66
N ARG A 163 -11.32 -13.40 -14.47
CA ARG A 163 -12.43 -14.16 -13.90
C ARG A 163 -13.62 -13.27 -13.56
N LEU A 164 -13.38 -12.13 -12.91
CA LEU A 164 -14.45 -11.20 -12.52
C LEU A 164 -15.18 -10.62 -13.74
N VAL A 165 -14.44 -10.25 -14.79
CA VAL A 165 -15.02 -9.80 -16.06
C VAL A 165 -15.89 -10.89 -16.67
N TRP A 166 -15.46 -12.15 -16.64
CA TRP A 166 -16.27 -13.25 -17.16
C TRP A 166 -17.58 -13.42 -16.41
N ASP A 167 -17.51 -13.47 -15.08
CA ASP A 167 -18.69 -13.69 -14.23
C ASP A 167 -19.72 -12.55 -14.34
N GLU A 168 -19.28 -11.33 -14.63
CA GLU A 168 -20.13 -10.14 -14.63
C GLU A 168 -20.70 -9.77 -16.01
N MET A 169 -20.02 -10.09 -17.12
CA MET A 169 -20.40 -9.61 -18.47
C MET A 169 -21.21 -10.61 -19.31
N GLY A 170 -21.45 -11.83 -18.82
CA GLY A 170 -22.21 -12.84 -19.57
C GLY A 170 -21.52 -13.29 -20.87
N LEU A 171 -20.20 -13.12 -20.95
CA LEU A 171 -19.38 -13.50 -22.08
C LEU A 171 -19.31 -15.02 -22.23
N ARG A 172 -19.15 -15.51 -23.47
CA ARG A 172 -18.98 -16.95 -23.70
C ARG A 172 -17.73 -17.48 -23.01
N GLN A 173 -16.65 -16.73 -23.10
CA GLN A 173 -15.36 -17.07 -22.54
C GLN A 173 -14.52 -15.82 -22.31
N VAL A 174 -13.71 -15.82 -21.25
CA VAL A 174 -12.66 -14.82 -21.05
C VAL A 174 -11.33 -15.52 -20.83
N LEU A 175 -10.33 -15.17 -21.65
CA LEU A 175 -8.99 -15.74 -21.60
C LEU A 175 -7.97 -14.65 -21.22
N PRO A 176 -7.18 -14.86 -20.15
CA PRO A 176 -6.07 -13.96 -19.86
C PRO A 176 -4.92 -14.23 -20.86
N ALA A 177 -4.26 -13.16 -21.28
CA ALA A 177 -3.05 -13.20 -22.10
C ALA A 177 -2.04 -12.14 -21.64
N PHE A 178 -0.78 -12.32 -22.01
CA PHE A 178 0.29 -11.38 -21.73
C PHE A 178 1.03 -11.00 -23.02
N ILE A 179 1.30 -9.70 -23.19
CA ILE A 179 1.91 -9.18 -24.42
C ILE A 179 3.42 -9.42 -24.49
N GLN A 180 4.12 -9.54 -23.35
CA GLN A 180 5.59 -9.49 -23.33
C GLN A 180 6.24 -10.45 -22.33
N VAL A 181 5.87 -10.37 -21.04
CA VAL A 181 6.73 -10.94 -19.97
C VAL A 181 6.38 -12.38 -19.63
N ASN A 182 5.11 -12.78 -19.81
CA ASN A 182 4.62 -14.06 -19.35
C ASN A 182 3.77 -14.77 -20.43
N ARG A 183 3.30 -15.97 -20.13
CA ARG A 183 2.42 -16.79 -20.98
C ARG A 183 1.06 -17.01 -20.28
N PRO A 184 -0.02 -17.28 -21.05
CA PRO A 184 -0.07 -17.42 -22.51
C PRO A 184 0.13 -16.08 -23.24
N SER A 185 0.70 -16.14 -24.45
CA SER A 185 0.86 -14.94 -25.30
C SER A 185 -0.48 -14.54 -25.94
N VAL A 186 -0.54 -13.35 -26.54
CA VAL A 186 -1.76 -12.90 -27.26
C VAL A 186 -2.15 -13.88 -28.39
N PRO A 187 -1.24 -14.31 -29.29
CA PRO A 187 -1.55 -15.34 -30.28
C PRO A 187 -2.02 -16.68 -29.68
N ASP A 188 -1.43 -17.13 -28.56
CA ASP A 188 -1.86 -18.40 -27.93
C ASP A 188 -3.31 -18.31 -27.42
N ALA A 189 -3.66 -17.18 -26.80
CA ALA A 189 -5.01 -16.96 -26.28
C ALA A 189 -6.04 -16.79 -27.41
N LEU A 190 -5.68 -16.11 -28.50
CA LEU A 190 -6.53 -16.02 -29.70
C LEU A 190 -6.77 -17.40 -30.32
N SER A 191 -5.71 -18.20 -30.49
CA SER A 191 -5.82 -19.58 -30.98
C SER A 191 -6.68 -20.45 -30.07
N ALA A 192 -6.57 -20.31 -28.75
CA ALA A 192 -7.40 -21.04 -27.79
C ALA A 192 -8.89 -20.65 -27.85
N ALA A 193 -9.18 -19.36 -28.01
CA ALA A 193 -10.55 -18.88 -28.22
C ALA A 193 -11.13 -19.42 -29.54
N ALA A 194 -10.38 -19.34 -30.64
CA ALA A 194 -10.80 -19.84 -31.95
C ALA A 194 -11.01 -21.37 -31.95
N ALA A 195 -10.12 -22.12 -31.30
CA ALA A 195 -10.25 -23.58 -31.14
C ALA A 195 -11.49 -23.99 -30.33
N SER A 196 -12.06 -23.07 -29.53
CA SER A 196 -13.34 -23.28 -28.82
C SER A 196 -14.57 -23.09 -29.73
N GLY A 197 -14.37 -22.86 -31.03
CA GLY A 197 -15.42 -22.69 -32.05
C GLY A 197 -15.96 -21.27 -32.15
N LEU A 198 -15.33 -20.29 -31.49
CA LEU A 198 -15.78 -18.89 -31.50
C LEU A 198 -15.14 -18.12 -32.64
N THR A 199 -15.97 -17.45 -33.43
CA THR A 199 -15.55 -16.63 -34.58
C THR A 199 -15.57 -15.13 -34.28
N ARG A 200 -15.98 -14.73 -33.07
CA ARG A 200 -16.03 -13.34 -32.62
C ARG A 200 -15.20 -13.19 -31.35
N ILE A 201 -14.13 -12.42 -31.42
CA ILE A 201 -13.20 -12.21 -30.31
C ILE A 201 -12.96 -10.72 -30.09
N VAL A 202 -13.14 -10.25 -28.87
CA VAL A 202 -12.69 -8.93 -28.44
C VAL A 202 -11.34 -9.09 -27.72
N VAL A 203 -10.33 -8.34 -28.15
CA VAL A 203 -9.03 -8.26 -27.48
C VAL A 203 -9.02 -6.99 -26.65
N ALA A 204 -9.02 -7.13 -25.32
CA ALA A 204 -9.17 -6.03 -24.38
C ALA A 204 -7.86 -5.76 -23.62
N PRO A 205 -7.14 -4.67 -23.92
CA PRO A 205 -5.92 -4.32 -23.18
C PRO A 205 -6.24 -3.80 -21.78
N VAL A 206 -5.59 -4.39 -20.78
CA VAL A 206 -5.59 -3.90 -19.39
C VAL A 206 -4.47 -2.86 -19.24
N PHE A 207 -4.56 -1.78 -20.03
CA PHE A 207 -3.61 -0.67 -20.07
C PHE A 207 -4.33 0.64 -19.75
N LEU A 208 -3.66 1.56 -19.06
CA LEU A 208 -4.23 2.89 -18.76
C LEU A 208 -4.24 3.78 -20.00
N PHE A 209 -3.12 3.86 -20.72
CA PHE A 209 -2.95 4.81 -21.83
C PHE A 209 -2.35 4.14 -23.05
N THR A 210 -2.58 4.76 -24.22
CA THR A 210 -1.97 4.36 -25.48
C THR A 210 -0.45 4.56 -25.41
N GLY A 211 0.28 3.59 -25.93
CA GLY A 211 1.73 3.58 -25.90
C GLY A 211 2.30 2.43 -26.72
N LYS A 212 3.58 2.13 -26.52
CA LYS A 212 4.28 1.10 -27.30
C LYS A 212 3.62 -0.28 -27.21
N LEU A 213 3.00 -0.60 -26.06
CA LEU A 213 2.27 -1.85 -25.86
C LEU A 213 1.01 -1.93 -26.74
N SER A 214 0.34 -0.80 -27.02
CA SER A 214 -0.82 -0.76 -27.91
C SER A 214 -0.43 -1.02 -29.36
N GLU A 215 0.70 -0.47 -29.81
CA GLU A 215 1.26 -0.75 -31.16
C GLU A 215 1.57 -2.25 -31.31
N TRP A 216 2.32 -2.82 -30.35
CA TRP A 216 2.64 -4.25 -30.37
C TRP A 216 1.41 -5.15 -30.29
N LEU A 217 0.38 -4.73 -29.56
CA LEU A 217 -0.88 -5.46 -29.50
C LEU A 217 -1.54 -5.50 -30.89
N ALA A 218 -1.63 -4.35 -31.56
CA ALA A 218 -2.19 -4.28 -32.92
C ALA A 218 -1.39 -5.12 -33.92
N GLU A 219 -0.05 -5.07 -33.85
CA GLU A 219 0.83 -5.90 -34.69
C GLU A 219 0.61 -7.41 -34.45
N GLN A 220 0.59 -7.86 -33.19
CA GLN A 220 0.40 -9.28 -32.86
C GLN A 220 -0.99 -9.79 -33.26
N VAL A 221 -2.03 -8.98 -33.05
CA VAL A 221 -3.41 -9.33 -33.45
C VAL A 221 -3.53 -9.37 -34.97
N GLY A 222 -3.01 -8.36 -35.67
CA GLY A 222 -3.05 -8.30 -37.14
C GLY A 222 -2.38 -9.50 -37.79
N ALA A 223 -1.15 -9.82 -37.37
CA ALA A 223 -0.41 -10.98 -37.87
C ALA A 223 -1.15 -12.31 -37.62
N TRP A 224 -1.84 -12.44 -36.48
CA TRP A 224 -2.62 -13.63 -36.19
C TRP A 224 -3.87 -13.73 -37.09
N VAL A 225 -4.59 -12.61 -37.30
CA VAL A 225 -5.80 -12.54 -38.12
C VAL A 225 -5.54 -12.91 -39.58
N GLU A 226 -4.38 -12.57 -40.15
CA GLU A 226 -4.00 -12.94 -41.52
C GLU A 226 -4.08 -14.47 -41.78
N SER A 227 -3.85 -15.27 -40.74
CA SER A 227 -3.92 -16.73 -40.81
C SER A 227 -5.27 -17.34 -40.38
N HIS A 228 -6.25 -16.50 -39.98
CA HIS A 228 -7.54 -16.92 -39.43
C HIS A 228 -8.72 -16.15 -40.06
N PRO A 229 -8.95 -16.23 -41.39
CA PRO A 229 -9.93 -15.41 -42.10
C PRO A 229 -11.40 -15.66 -41.68
N GLY A 230 -11.69 -16.74 -40.95
CA GLY A 230 -13.01 -17.06 -40.41
C GLY A 230 -13.30 -16.46 -39.03
N VAL A 231 -12.36 -15.71 -38.46
CA VAL A 231 -12.47 -15.12 -37.11
C VAL A 231 -12.40 -13.60 -37.23
N GLU A 232 -13.45 -12.93 -36.78
CA GLU A 232 -13.48 -11.47 -36.65
C GLU A 232 -12.94 -11.07 -35.27
N VAL A 233 -11.97 -10.15 -35.25
CA VAL A 233 -11.33 -9.66 -34.03
C VAL A 233 -11.50 -8.15 -33.90
N ARG A 234 -11.95 -7.69 -32.74
CA ARG A 234 -12.01 -6.25 -32.39
C ARG A 234 -11.07 -5.97 -31.24
N ILE A 235 -10.26 -4.91 -31.34
CA ILE A 235 -9.41 -4.47 -30.23
C ILE A 235 -10.16 -3.38 -29.47
N ALA A 236 -10.42 -3.60 -28.19
CA ALA A 236 -11.03 -2.59 -27.34
C ALA A 236 -10.06 -1.44 -27.07
N HIS A 237 -10.59 -0.24 -26.87
CA HIS A 237 -9.80 0.91 -26.46
C HIS A 237 -9.13 0.65 -25.09
N VAL A 238 -7.98 1.29 -24.83
CA VAL A 238 -7.38 1.32 -23.49
C VAL A 238 -8.33 1.98 -22.48
N ILE A 239 -8.06 1.85 -21.17
CA ILE A 239 -8.92 2.42 -20.12
C ILE A 239 -9.12 3.93 -20.31
N ASP A 240 -8.01 4.64 -20.60
CA ASP A 240 -7.96 6.07 -20.92
C ASP A 240 -8.43 6.98 -19.78
N ASP A 241 -8.47 8.28 -20.04
CA ASP A 241 -9.13 9.26 -19.19
C ASP A 241 -10.61 8.90 -18.97
N CYS A 242 -10.98 8.73 -17.70
CA CYS A 242 -12.36 8.48 -17.28
C CYS A 242 -12.58 8.78 -15.79
N ASP A 243 -13.86 8.94 -15.44
CA ASP A 243 -14.31 9.32 -14.11
C ASP A 243 -13.94 8.28 -13.05
N GLU A 244 -14.05 7.01 -13.41
CA GLU A 244 -13.74 5.88 -12.54
C GLU A 244 -12.30 5.93 -12.03
N ILE A 245 -11.35 6.21 -12.93
CA ILE A 245 -9.92 6.28 -12.56
C ILE A 245 -9.64 7.57 -11.79
N ALA A 246 -10.23 8.70 -12.19
CA ALA A 246 -10.10 9.96 -11.45
C ALA A 246 -10.58 9.81 -10.00
N ASP A 247 -11.72 9.15 -9.77
CA ASP A 247 -12.27 8.91 -8.44
C ASP A 247 -11.39 7.98 -7.61
N VAL A 248 -10.76 6.97 -8.22
CA VAL A 248 -9.78 6.13 -7.52
C VAL A 248 -8.58 6.97 -7.07
N VAL A 249 -8.03 7.82 -7.94
CA VAL A 249 -6.89 8.69 -7.60
C VAL A 249 -7.24 9.62 -6.45
N ILE A 250 -8.41 10.26 -6.51
CA ILE A 250 -8.91 11.16 -5.47
C ILE A 250 -9.11 10.42 -4.14
N ASP A 251 -9.66 9.21 -4.14
CA ASP A 251 -9.82 8.43 -2.92
C ASP A 251 -8.48 7.99 -2.34
N ARG A 252 -7.52 7.61 -3.21
CA ARG A 252 -6.16 7.26 -2.77
C ARG A 252 -5.48 8.47 -2.12
N TYR A 253 -5.68 9.66 -2.66
CA TYR A 253 -5.23 10.92 -2.09
C TYR A 253 -5.89 11.20 -0.73
N ARG A 254 -7.23 11.24 -0.67
CA ARG A 254 -7.99 11.57 0.55
C ARG A 254 -7.73 10.60 1.70
N ARG A 255 -7.54 9.31 1.42
CA ARG A 255 -7.19 8.31 2.44
C ARG A 255 -5.84 8.57 3.12
N ARG A 256 -4.97 9.41 2.51
CA ARG A 256 -3.67 9.79 3.09
C ARG A 256 -3.74 11.03 3.96
N LEU A 257 -4.76 11.85 3.77
CA LEU A 257 -5.10 12.94 4.69
C LEU A 257 -5.65 12.31 5.98
N GLY A 258 -5.05 12.60 7.12
CA GLY A 258 -5.34 11.96 8.42
C GLY A 258 -4.66 10.62 8.69
N SER A 259 -3.77 10.14 7.81
CA SER A 259 -2.86 9.03 8.11
C SER A 259 -1.43 9.54 8.15
N GLU A 260 -0.83 9.64 9.35
CA GLU A 260 0.60 9.90 9.49
C GLU A 260 1.38 8.87 8.66
N GLY A 261 2.10 9.36 7.64
CA GLY A 261 3.25 8.73 6.99
C GLY A 261 3.04 7.36 6.35
N ALA A 262 3.55 7.21 5.14
CA ALA A 262 4.25 5.99 4.78
C ALA A 262 5.67 6.42 4.40
N GLY A 263 6.40 6.94 5.38
CA GLY A 263 7.84 7.13 5.27
C GLY A 263 8.58 5.80 5.27
N GLN A 264 9.91 5.84 5.28
CA GLN A 264 10.82 4.68 5.32
C GLN A 264 10.64 3.80 6.58
N GLY A 265 9.49 3.14 6.75
CA GLY A 265 9.18 2.35 7.95
C GLY A 265 9.44 3.09 9.28
N ALA A 266 9.47 2.37 10.38
CA ALA A 266 10.14 2.89 11.57
C ALA A 266 11.66 2.72 11.38
N PRO A 267 12.51 3.71 11.72
CA PRO A 267 13.97 3.60 11.63
C PRO A 267 14.49 2.69 12.76
N VAL A 268 14.11 1.42 12.72
CA VAL A 268 14.38 0.43 13.76
C VAL A 268 15.09 -0.76 13.15
N TYR A 269 16.13 -1.21 13.84
CA TYR A 269 16.71 -2.51 13.56
C TYR A 269 15.85 -3.58 14.24
N LEU A 270 15.21 -4.46 13.45
CA LEU A 270 14.38 -5.53 14.00
C LEU A 270 15.26 -6.61 14.63
N SER A 271 15.23 -6.68 15.95
CA SER A 271 15.91 -7.70 16.74
C SER A 271 14.98 -8.24 17.81
N GLY A 272 15.10 -9.54 18.12
CA GLY A 272 14.34 -10.18 19.18
C GLY A 272 15.07 -10.12 20.52
N LEU A 273 14.35 -9.85 21.61
CA LEU A 273 14.91 -9.85 22.97
C LEU A 273 14.67 -11.20 23.66
N ARG A 274 15.74 -11.85 24.12
CA ARG A 274 15.64 -13.06 24.95
C ARG A 274 15.53 -12.67 26.42
N LEU A 275 14.30 -12.61 26.94
CA LEU A 275 14.02 -12.11 28.30
C LEU A 275 13.99 -13.21 29.39
N GLN A 276 14.19 -14.48 29.02
CA GLN A 276 14.16 -15.60 29.98
C GLN A 276 15.07 -15.33 31.19
N GLY A 277 14.45 -15.21 32.37
CA GLY A 277 15.11 -14.96 33.65
C GLY A 277 15.68 -13.55 33.83
N ARG A 278 15.55 -12.65 32.85
CA ARG A 278 16.08 -11.28 32.88
C ARG A 278 15.11 -10.32 33.56
N ARG A 279 15.64 -9.32 34.27
CA ARG A 279 14.83 -8.30 34.94
C ARG A 279 14.28 -7.32 33.90
N VAL A 280 12.98 -7.06 33.96
CA VAL A 280 12.29 -6.04 33.18
C VAL A 280 11.55 -5.10 34.13
N LEU A 281 11.81 -3.80 34.00
CA LEU A 281 11.11 -2.77 34.77
C LEU A 281 9.89 -2.27 33.99
N VAL A 282 8.74 -2.22 34.65
CA VAL A 282 7.54 -1.53 34.16
C VAL A 282 7.24 -0.39 35.11
N VAL A 283 7.26 0.84 34.61
CA VAL A 283 6.93 2.04 35.39
C VAL A 283 5.50 2.45 35.06
N GLY A 284 4.63 2.43 36.07
CA GLY A 284 3.19 2.55 35.91
C GLY A 284 2.46 1.21 36.00
N ALA A 285 1.22 1.25 36.49
CA ALA A 285 0.38 0.06 36.71
C ALA A 285 -1.06 0.27 36.20
N GLY A 286 -1.23 1.17 35.22
CA GLY A 286 -2.51 1.43 34.54
C GLY A 286 -2.78 0.46 33.39
N HIS A 287 -3.79 0.76 32.59
CA HIS A 287 -4.28 -0.11 31.51
C HIS A 287 -3.19 -0.54 30.51
N VAL A 288 -2.25 0.36 30.20
CA VAL A 288 -1.13 0.04 29.30
C VAL A 288 -0.20 -1.01 29.91
N ALA A 289 0.16 -0.85 31.18
CA ALA A 289 0.99 -1.82 31.90
C ALA A 289 0.28 -3.18 32.02
N GLU A 290 -1.01 -3.18 32.33
CA GLU A 290 -1.84 -4.40 32.39
C GLU A 290 -1.82 -5.20 31.09
N ARG A 291 -1.75 -4.52 29.94
CA ARG A 291 -1.68 -5.18 28.62
C ARG A 291 -0.28 -5.72 28.30
N ARG A 292 0.78 -5.05 28.78
CA ARG A 292 2.18 -5.38 28.43
C ARG A 292 2.79 -6.43 29.35
N ILE A 293 2.43 -6.44 30.64
CA ILE A 293 2.99 -7.37 31.62
C ILE A 293 2.83 -8.86 31.22
N PRO A 294 1.66 -9.33 30.74
CA PRO A 294 1.50 -10.73 30.34
C PRO A 294 2.49 -11.18 29.27
N GLN A 295 2.70 -10.36 28.23
CA GLN A 295 3.63 -10.68 27.13
C GLN A 295 5.10 -10.76 27.62
N LEU A 296 5.47 -9.91 28.58
CA LEU A 296 6.79 -9.95 29.21
C LEU A 296 6.98 -11.23 30.03
N LEU A 297 5.95 -11.65 30.78
CA LEU A 297 5.95 -12.89 31.55
C LEU A 297 6.01 -14.13 30.64
N GLU A 298 5.26 -14.14 29.54
CA GLU A 298 5.31 -15.19 28.52
C GLU A 298 6.70 -15.31 27.87
N ALA A 299 7.40 -14.19 27.69
CA ALA A 299 8.80 -14.16 27.24
C ALA A 299 9.81 -14.58 28.33
N GLY A 300 9.34 -14.94 29.53
CA GLY A 300 10.13 -15.43 30.65
C GLY A 300 10.80 -14.34 31.50
N ALA A 301 10.37 -13.08 31.38
CA ALA A 301 10.94 -11.97 32.15
C ALA A 301 10.63 -12.08 33.66
N ARG A 302 11.56 -11.61 34.49
CA ARG A 302 11.30 -11.26 35.90
C ARG A 302 10.81 -9.82 35.95
N VAL A 303 9.50 -9.63 36.00
CA VAL A 303 8.88 -8.32 35.89
C VAL A 303 8.80 -7.63 37.26
N ARG A 304 9.35 -6.42 37.33
CA ARG A 304 9.21 -5.50 38.46
C ARG A 304 8.35 -4.31 38.05
N VAL A 305 7.31 -4.00 38.80
CA VAL A 305 6.39 -2.89 38.56
C VAL A 305 6.61 -1.82 39.62
N VAL A 306 6.86 -0.57 39.20
CA VAL A 306 6.97 0.59 40.10
C VAL A 306 5.82 1.54 39.79
N ALA A 307 4.91 1.72 40.76
CA ALA A 307 3.79 2.65 40.64
C ALA A 307 3.27 3.06 42.02
N PRO A 308 2.84 4.32 42.23
CA PRO A 308 2.22 4.76 43.50
C PRO A 308 0.93 4.00 43.84
N SER A 309 0.19 3.58 42.82
CA SER A 309 -1.03 2.78 42.92
C SER A 309 -1.10 1.79 41.76
N ALA A 310 -1.80 0.68 41.96
CA ALA A 310 -1.94 -0.38 40.97
C ALA A 310 -3.41 -0.81 40.79
N GLY A 311 -3.80 -1.07 39.54
CA GLY A 311 -5.12 -1.62 39.22
C GLY A 311 -5.31 -3.05 39.73
N ILE A 312 -6.55 -3.55 39.63
CA ILE A 312 -6.94 -4.89 40.12
C ILE A 312 -6.08 -5.99 39.47
N LYS A 313 -5.80 -5.90 38.16
CA LYS A 313 -5.06 -6.95 37.44
C LYS A 313 -3.60 -7.03 37.86
N VAL A 314 -2.91 -5.88 37.94
CA VAL A 314 -1.50 -5.82 38.39
C VAL A 314 -1.37 -6.26 39.84
N SER A 315 -2.28 -5.81 40.71
CA SER A 315 -2.30 -6.23 42.11
C SER A 315 -2.53 -7.73 42.25
N GLY A 316 -3.40 -8.31 41.42
CA GLY A 316 -3.62 -9.76 41.39
C GLY A 316 -2.40 -10.55 40.91
N LEU A 317 -1.65 -10.05 39.92
CA LEU A 317 -0.39 -10.66 39.48
C LEU A 317 0.67 -10.63 40.60
N ALA A 318 0.75 -9.53 41.34
CA ALA A 318 1.67 -9.39 42.46
C ALA A 318 1.31 -10.34 43.63
N ALA A 319 0.02 -10.45 43.95
CA ALA A 319 -0.47 -11.36 45.00
C ALA A 319 -0.19 -12.84 44.69
N ARG A 320 -0.14 -13.21 43.40
CA ARG A 320 0.27 -14.56 42.94
C ARG A 320 1.79 -14.75 42.83
N GLY A 321 2.58 -13.74 43.22
CA GLY A 321 4.04 -13.78 43.12
C GLY A 321 4.58 -13.76 41.68
N GLN A 322 3.76 -13.38 40.70
CA GLN A 322 4.16 -13.36 39.29
C GLN A 322 4.96 -12.09 38.92
N VAL A 323 4.75 -11.00 39.66
CA VAL A 323 5.49 -9.73 39.51
C VAL A 323 5.88 -9.16 40.87
N GLU A 324 7.00 -8.46 40.94
CA GLU A 324 7.36 -7.66 42.10
C GLU A 324 6.72 -6.27 41.98
N LEU A 325 5.76 -5.93 42.85
CA LEU A 325 5.12 -4.61 42.86
C LEU A 325 5.70 -3.72 43.95
N VAL A 326 6.19 -2.54 43.56
CA VAL A 326 6.69 -1.52 44.47
C VAL A 326 5.74 -0.33 44.47
N GLY A 327 5.00 -0.16 45.57
CA GLY A 327 3.96 0.86 45.77
C GLY A 327 4.50 2.28 46.02
N ARG A 328 5.24 2.86 45.06
CA ARG A 328 5.74 4.24 45.14
C ARG A 328 6.01 4.84 43.76
N GLY A 329 6.33 6.13 43.73
CA GLY A 329 6.83 6.81 42.53
C GLY A 329 8.19 6.28 42.05
N PHE A 330 8.42 6.46 40.75
CA PHE A 330 9.68 6.12 40.07
C PHE A 330 10.87 6.90 40.63
N ARG A 331 12.03 6.25 40.68
CA ARG A 331 13.34 6.84 40.94
C ARG A 331 14.31 6.39 39.84
N PRO A 332 15.28 7.23 39.42
CA PRO A 332 16.24 6.86 38.38
C PRO A 332 16.99 5.55 38.64
N SER A 333 17.27 5.20 39.90
CA SER A 333 17.91 3.92 40.26
C SER A 333 17.01 2.69 40.10
N ASP A 334 15.71 2.86 39.84
CA ASP A 334 14.82 1.71 39.62
C ASP A 334 15.13 0.97 38.32
N VAL A 335 15.79 1.64 37.35
CA VAL A 335 16.24 1.02 36.11
C VAL A 335 17.51 0.18 36.32
N ASP A 336 18.16 0.26 37.48
CA ASP A 336 19.38 -0.48 37.76
C ASP A 336 19.16 -2.01 37.62
N ASP A 337 20.10 -2.66 36.93
CA ASP A 337 20.10 -4.07 36.51
C ASP A 337 18.91 -4.50 35.61
N ALA A 338 18.09 -3.58 35.12
CA ALA A 338 17.07 -3.90 34.13
C ALA A 338 17.72 -4.14 32.75
N TRP A 339 17.23 -5.15 32.04
CA TRP A 339 17.61 -5.40 30.64
C TRP A 339 16.71 -4.65 29.66
N TYR A 340 15.51 -4.32 30.12
CA TYR A 340 14.48 -3.68 29.34
C TYR A 340 13.55 -2.89 30.27
N VAL A 341 13.11 -1.73 29.81
CA VAL A 341 12.23 -0.83 30.57
C VAL A 341 11.00 -0.48 29.75
N VAL A 342 9.84 -0.51 30.39
CA VAL A 342 8.57 -0.03 29.84
C VAL A 342 8.10 1.16 30.65
N ALA A 343 8.19 2.35 30.06
CA ALA A 343 7.61 3.58 30.58
C ALA A 343 6.12 3.64 30.18
N ALA A 344 5.25 3.41 31.16
CA ALA A 344 3.80 3.34 31.01
C ALA A 344 3.06 4.08 32.15
N ALA A 345 3.68 5.13 32.69
CA ALA A 345 3.04 6.01 33.65
C ALA A 345 2.02 6.92 32.96
N ASN A 346 1.01 7.37 33.70
CA ASN A 346 0.02 8.34 33.18
C ASN A 346 0.62 9.74 33.01
N ASP A 347 1.73 10.03 33.70
CA ASP A 347 2.45 11.30 33.62
C ASP A 347 3.59 11.21 32.59
N ALA A 348 3.51 12.05 31.55
CA ALA A 348 4.53 12.14 30.50
C ALA A 348 5.89 12.61 31.04
N ALA A 349 5.94 13.41 32.11
CA ALA A 349 7.18 13.83 32.74
C ALA A 349 7.89 12.64 33.39
N VAL A 350 7.15 11.76 34.06
CA VAL A 350 7.69 10.50 34.60
C VAL A 350 8.22 9.62 33.47
N ASN A 351 7.47 9.44 32.38
CA ASN A 351 7.92 8.63 31.24
C ASN A 351 9.21 9.17 30.59
N ARG A 352 9.39 10.50 30.52
CA ARG A 352 10.65 11.11 30.09
C ARG A 352 11.80 10.77 31.03
N GLN A 353 11.63 10.95 32.34
CA GLN A 353 12.66 10.63 33.33
C GLN A 353 13.08 9.15 33.29
N VAL A 354 12.12 8.25 33.06
CA VAL A 354 12.39 6.81 32.89
C VAL A 354 13.25 6.55 31.66
N ALA A 355 12.93 7.18 30.53
CA ALA A 355 13.70 7.03 29.30
C ALA A 355 15.11 7.62 29.44
N GLU A 356 15.26 8.80 30.03
CA GLU A 356 16.55 9.43 30.29
C GLU A 356 17.43 8.58 31.22
N ALA A 357 16.85 8.04 32.31
CA ALA A 357 17.57 7.20 33.25
C ALA A 357 18.03 5.87 32.62
N ALA A 358 17.20 5.27 31.77
CA ALA A 358 17.51 4.05 31.04
C ALA A 358 18.61 4.30 29.98
N GLU A 359 18.51 5.40 29.24
CA GLU A 359 19.50 5.82 28.24
C GLU A 359 20.89 6.00 28.87
N ALA A 360 20.95 6.70 30.01
CA ALA A 360 22.19 6.91 30.76
C ALA A 360 22.88 5.62 31.24
N ARG A 361 22.17 4.48 31.21
CA ARG A 361 22.68 3.15 31.60
C ARG A 361 22.73 2.17 30.43
N HIS A 362 22.49 2.63 29.20
CA HIS A 362 22.41 1.81 28.00
C HIS A 362 21.38 0.68 28.09
N ILE A 363 20.22 0.99 28.68
CA ILE A 363 19.11 0.05 28.82
C ILE A 363 18.02 0.42 27.82
N PHE A 364 17.59 -0.56 27.02
CA PHE A 364 16.51 -0.34 26.06
C PHE A 364 15.20 0.01 26.75
N CYS A 365 14.61 1.14 26.34
CA CYS A 365 13.38 1.67 26.94
C CYS A 365 12.31 1.88 25.88
N VAL A 366 11.12 1.32 26.11
CA VAL A 366 9.91 1.65 25.36
C VAL A 366 9.08 2.65 26.13
N ARG A 367 8.67 3.70 25.42
CA ARG A 367 7.68 4.66 25.90
C ARG A 367 6.31 4.39 25.31
N SER A 368 5.31 4.36 26.18
CA SER A 368 3.92 4.13 25.78
C SER A 368 3.16 5.40 25.42
N ASP A 369 3.62 6.55 25.88
CA ASP A 369 3.05 7.87 25.61
C ASP A 369 3.59 8.48 24.31
N ARG A 370 4.86 8.26 24.00
CA ARG A 370 5.53 8.75 22.78
C ARG A 370 6.64 7.80 22.35
N ALA A 371 6.38 7.00 21.32
CA ALA A 371 7.28 5.95 20.85
C ALA A 371 8.69 6.46 20.50
N THR A 372 8.81 7.62 19.85
CA THR A 372 10.10 8.22 19.45
C THR A 372 10.95 8.73 20.62
N GLY A 373 10.37 8.81 21.82
CA GLY A 373 11.09 9.26 23.01
C GLY A 373 11.80 8.15 23.78
N GLY A 374 11.79 6.91 23.27
CA GLY A 374 12.48 5.76 23.85
C GLY A 374 13.47 5.14 22.85
N SER A 375 14.41 4.34 23.35
CA SER A 375 15.46 3.69 22.56
C SER A 375 15.02 2.35 21.93
N ALA A 376 13.79 1.89 22.22
CA ALA A 376 13.22 0.68 21.64
C ALA A 376 11.75 0.88 21.26
N TYR A 377 11.26 -0.04 20.42
CA TYR A 377 9.87 -0.10 19.98
C TYR A 377 9.25 -1.43 20.37
N THR A 378 7.95 -1.44 20.67
CA THR A 378 7.20 -2.68 20.78
C THR A 378 6.45 -2.92 19.48
N PRO A 379 6.82 -3.95 18.69
CA PRO A 379 6.07 -4.32 17.51
C PRO A 379 4.65 -4.76 17.85
N ALA A 380 3.75 -4.64 16.88
CA ALA A 380 2.53 -5.42 16.90
C ALA A 380 2.90 -6.87 16.55
N THR A 381 2.82 -7.77 17.53
CA THR A 381 3.22 -9.18 17.39
C THR A 381 2.03 -10.12 17.34
N GLU A 382 2.17 -11.22 16.60
CA GLU A 382 1.28 -12.39 16.62
C GLU A 382 2.11 -13.67 16.41
N GLN A 383 1.55 -14.82 16.77
CA GLN A 383 2.16 -16.13 16.54
C GLN A 383 1.19 -17.09 15.83
N ALA A 384 1.67 -17.81 14.82
CA ALA A 384 0.94 -18.90 14.18
C ALA A 384 1.92 -19.97 13.67
N GLY A 385 1.59 -21.25 13.91
CA GLY A 385 2.36 -22.38 13.38
C GLY A 385 3.84 -22.42 13.80
N GLY A 386 4.19 -21.89 14.98
CA GLY A 386 5.57 -21.79 15.45
C GLY A 386 6.36 -20.60 14.88
N ILE A 387 5.72 -19.75 14.06
CA ILE A 387 6.30 -18.53 13.50
C ILE A 387 5.78 -17.33 14.29
N SER A 388 6.68 -16.41 14.65
CA SER A 388 6.32 -15.11 15.22
C SER A 388 6.39 -14.04 14.13
N VAL A 389 5.34 -13.24 14.00
CA VAL A 389 5.30 -12.05 13.13
C VAL A 389 5.34 -10.82 14.00
N ALA A 390 6.17 -9.86 13.62
CA ALA A 390 6.29 -8.58 14.28
C ALA A 390 6.20 -7.47 13.23
N VAL A 391 5.24 -6.56 13.38
CA VAL A 391 5.08 -5.40 12.51
C VAL A 391 5.44 -4.14 13.30
N VAL A 392 6.46 -3.43 12.83
CA VAL A 392 6.76 -2.07 13.28
C VAL A 392 6.53 -1.12 12.11
N GLY A 393 5.50 -0.28 12.21
CA GLY A 393 5.19 0.76 11.23
C GLY A 393 5.60 2.15 11.71
N ASP A 394 5.53 3.12 10.80
CA ASP A 394 5.74 4.53 11.09
C ASP A 394 4.51 5.15 11.76
N ARG A 395 4.65 5.50 13.04
CA ARG A 395 3.77 6.35 13.87
C ARG A 395 2.25 6.05 13.85
N ASN A 396 1.80 4.97 13.22
CA ASN A 396 0.40 4.55 13.16
C ASN A 396 0.22 3.13 13.74
N PRO A 397 -0.11 3.01 15.05
CA PRO A 397 -0.32 1.71 15.70
C PRO A 397 -1.47 0.91 15.08
N ARG A 398 -2.54 1.57 14.61
CA ARG A 398 -3.70 0.90 14.01
C ARG A 398 -3.34 0.23 12.68
N ARG A 399 -2.51 0.89 11.87
CA ARG A 399 -1.97 0.32 10.63
C ARG A 399 -1.10 -0.91 10.90
N SER A 400 -0.22 -0.85 11.91
CA SER A 400 0.64 -1.98 12.28
C SER A 400 -0.19 -3.19 12.72
N VAL A 401 -1.26 -2.97 13.48
CA VAL A 401 -2.21 -4.02 13.88
C VAL A 401 -2.91 -4.63 12.66
N LYS A 402 -3.41 -3.80 11.74
CA LYS A 402 -4.09 -4.28 10.52
C LYS A 402 -3.16 -5.13 9.65
N VAL A 403 -1.94 -4.65 9.37
CA VAL A 403 -0.96 -5.40 8.58
C VAL A 403 -0.59 -6.72 9.25
N ARG A 404 -0.43 -6.72 10.58
CA ARG A 404 -0.19 -7.93 11.36
C ARG A 404 -1.34 -8.93 11.25
N GLU A 405 -2.59 -8.48 11.27
CA GLU A 405 -3.76 -9.36 11.08
C GLU A 405 -3.79 -9.96 9.66
N GLU A 406 -3.43 -9.18 8.64
CA GLU A 406 -3.30 -9.68 7.26
C GLU A 406 -2.18 -10.74 7.15
N LEU A 407 -1.03 -10.51 7.78
CA LEU A 407 0.06 -11.49 7.84
C LEU A 407 -0.34 -12.76 8.60
N LEU A 408 -1.16 -12.63 9.64
CA LEU A 408 -1.67 -13.77 10.38
C LEU A 408 -2.57 -14.65 9.51
N ARG A 409 -3.47 -14.06 8.70
CA ARG A 409 -4.31 -14.80 7.75
C ARG A 409 -3.46 -15.58 6.74
N ALA A 410 -2.42 -14.94 6.22
CA ALA A 410 -1.47 -15.59 5.31
C ALA A 410 -0.77 -16.79 5.98
N LEU A 411 -0.36 -16.69 7.24
CA LEU A 411 0.25 -17.80 7.99
C LEU A 411 -0.74 -18.93 8.32
N GLN A 412 -2.03 -18.63 8.40
CA GLN A 412 -3.09 -19.60 8.65
C GLN A 412 -3.64 -20.24 7.37
N GLY A 413 -3.20 -19.77 6.20
CA GLY A 413 -3.65 -20.27 4.89
C GLY A 413 -5.09 -19.88 4.54
N VAL A 414 -5.60 -18.75 5.05
CA VAL A 414 -6.97 -18.25 4.86
C VAL A 414 -7.02 -16.99 4.01
#